data_AF-A0A2I1G8J7-F1
#
_entry.id   AF-A0A2I1G8J7-F1
#
_cell.length_a   1.000
_cell.length_b   1.000
_cell.length_c   1.000
_cell.angle_alpha   90.00
_cell.angle_beta   90.00
_cell.angle_gamma   90.00
#
_symmetry.space_group_name_H-M   'P 1'
#
loop_
_entity.id
_entity.type
_entity.pdbx_description
1 polymer ?
#
loop_
_entity_poly.entity_id
_entity_poly.type
_entity_poly.pdbx_seq_one_letter_code
_entity_poly.pdbx_strand_id
1 'polypeptide(L)'
;MSELELTENMNELEQRLSTLKRWFDMGYITEELHNEYSRRVLNDWFKRPDDEKPFWKRILDKAISLGHTVLAVLVSIFVRPSQITDE
;
A
#
# COMPACT_ATOMS: atom_id res chain seq x y z
N MET A 1 -10.65 4.87 -24.71
CA MET A 1 -10.53 3.61 -23.96
C MET A 1 -11.93 3.16 -23.66
N SER A 2 -12.32 1.95 -24.05
CA SER A 2 -13.71 1.46 -23.86
C SER A 2 -13.89 0.95 -22.43
N GLU A 3 -15.10 1.03 -21.87
CA GLU A 3 -15.45 0.54 -20.51
C GLU A 3 -15.04 -0.93 -20.26
N LEU A 4 -14.98 -1.73 -21.34
CA LEU A 4 -14.50 -3.12 -21.34
C LEU A 4 -13.01 -3.26 -20.99
N GLU A 5 -12.16 -2.37 -21.51
CA GLU A 5 -10.71 -2.40 -21.25
C GLU A 5 -10.40 -2.04 -19.79
N LEU A 6 -11.19 -1.12 -19.21
CA LEU A 6 -11.06 -0.67 -17.83
C LEU A 6 -11.49 -1.77 -16.85
N THR A 7 -12.57 -2.48 -17.18
CA THR A 7 -13.08 -3.63 -16.40
C THR A 7 -12.09 -4.80 -16.42
N GLU A 8 -11.51 -5.10 -17.59
CA GLU A 8 -10.48 -6.14 -17.73
C GLU A 8 -9.20 -5.79 -16.96
N ASN A 9 -8.78 -4.51 -17.00
CA ASN A 9 -7.63 -4.01 -16.25
C ASN A 9 -7.83 -4.07 -14.73
N MET A 10 -9.03 -3.79 -14.22
CA MET A 10 -9.34 -3.94 -12.80
C MET A 10 -9.33 -5.41 -12.36
N ASN A 11 -9.86 -6.30 -13.19
CA ASN A 11 -9.84 -7.75 -12.92
C ASN A 11 -8.39 -8.30 -12.90
N GLU A 12 -7.53 -7.85 -13.83
CA GLU A 12 -6.11 -8.21 -13.83
C GLU A 12 -5.38 -7.74 -12.55
N LEU A 13 -5.67 -6.52 -12.11
CA LEU A 13 -5.08 -5.96 -10.88
C LEU A 13 -5.51 -6.76 -9.64
N GLU A 14 -6.81 -7.03 -9.51
CA GLU A 14 -7.36 -7.79 -8.39
C GLU A 14 -6.77 -9.20 -8.32
N GLN A 15 -6.65 -9.89 -9.46
CA GLN A 15 -6.03 -11.22 -9.52
C GLN A 15 -4.57 -11.21 -9.06
N ARG A 16 -3.78 -10.22 -9.49
CA ARG A 16 -2.37 -10.10 -9.11
C ARG A 16 -2.20 -9.84 -7.62
N LEU A 17 -2.98 -8.91 -7.06
CA LEU A 17 -2.94 -8.59 -5.62
C LEU A 17 -3.47 -9.75 -4.77
N SER A 18 -4.54 -10.43 -5.21
CA SER A 18 -5.07 -11.60 -4.52
C SER A 18 -4.09 -12.76 -4.49
N THR A 19 -3.33 -12.97 -5.59
CA THR A 19 -2.29 -14.01 -5.64
C THR A 19 -1.16 -13.70 -4.67
N LEU A 20 -0.72 -12.44 -4.63
CA LEU A 20 0.34 -11.99 -3.74
C LEU A 20 -0.06 -12.11 -2.26
N LYS A 21 -1.29 -11.71 -1.92
CA LYS A 21 -1.86 -11.91 -0.60
C LYS A 21 -1.87 -13.39 -0.21
N ARG A 22 -2.28 -14.27 -1.12
CA ARG A 22 -2.29 -15.72 -0.88
C ARG A 22 -0.88 -16.25 -0.61
N TRP A 23 0.13 -15.81 -1.35
CA TRP A 23 1.52 -16.22 -1.11
C TRP A 23 2.04 -15.75 0.25
N PHE A 24 1.65 -14.55 0.68
CA PHE A 24 1.96 -14.05 2.02
C PHE A 24 1.23 -14.86 3.11
N ASP A 25 -0.08 -15.09 2.96
CA ASP A 25 -0.89 -15.87 3.90
C ASP A 25 -0.37 -17.32 4.05
N MET A 26 0.19 -17.88 2.98
CA MET A 26 0.83 -19.22 2.99
C MET A 26 2.28 -19.20 3.49
N GLY A 27 2.84 -18.03 3.82
CA GLY A 27 4.22 -17.88 4.31
C GLY A 27 5.31 -18.09 3.25
N TYR A 28 4.97 -18.07 1.96
CA TYR A 28 5.95 -18.22 0.87
C TYR A 28 6.81 -16.97 0.67
N ILE A 29 6.29 -15.80 1.06
CA ILE A 29 6.99 -14.51 0.95
C ILE A 29 6.93 -13.78 2.29
N THR A 30 7.97 -12.98 2.57
CA THR A 30 8.02 -12.13 3.74
C THR A 30 7.12 -10.90 3.57
N GLU A 31 6.82 -10.23 4.68
CA GLU A 31 6.06 -8.97 4.68
C GLU A 31 6.73 -7.89 3.81
N GLU A 32 8.07 -7.82 3.87
CA GLU A 32 8.85 -6.89 3.06
C GLU A 32 8.66 -7.15 1.55
N LEU A 33 8.78 -8.41 1.12
CA LEU A 33 8.55 -8.82 -0.28
C LEU A 33 7.09 -8.59 -0.71
N HIS A 34 6.13 -8.90 0.16
CA HIS A 34 4.72 -8.64 -0.11
C HIS A 34 4.46 -7.14 -0.33
N ASN A 35 5.03 -6.28 0.51
CA ASN A 35 4.87 -4.82 0.40
C ASN A 35 5.56 -4.26 -0.85
N GLU A 36 6.78 -4.73 -1.15
CA GLU A 36 7.52 -4.31 -2.36
C GLU A 36 6.75 -4.68 -3.64
N TYR A 37 6.30 -5.93 -3.76
CA TYR A 37 5.57 -6.39 -4.94
C TYR A 37 4.20 -5.75 -5.08
N SER A 38 3.47 -5.55 -3.98
CA SER A 38 2.19 -4.81 -3.99
C SER A 38 2.39 -3.40 -4.56
N ARG A 39 3.43 -2.71 -4.10
CA ARG A 39 3.77 -1.35 -4.56
C ARG A 39 4.12 -1.32 -6.04
N ARG A 40 4.85 -2.33 -6.52
CA ARG A 40 5.21 -2.44 -7.95
C ARG A 40 4.00 -2.69 -8.84
N VAL A 41 3.12 -3.62 -8.45
CA VAL A 41 1.88 -3.92 -9.17
C VAL A 41 0.98 -2.69 -9.27
N LEU A 42 0.82 -1.94 -8.16
CA LEU A 42 0.05 -0.69 -8.15
C LEU A 42 0.70 0.39 -9.02
N ASN A 43 2.01 0.59 -8.92
CA ASN A 43 2.73 1.57 -9.75
C ASN A 43 2.61 1.27 -11.24
N ASP A 44 2.71 0.01 -11.64
CA ASP A 44 2.57 -0.38 -13.05
C ASP A 44 1.14 -0.23 -13.54
N TRP A 45 0.14 -0.48 -12.68
CA TRP A 45 -1.26 -0.16 -13.00
C TRP A 45 -1.45 1.34 -13.21
N PHE A 46 -0.89 2.20 -12.35
CA PHE A 46 -0.98 3.67 -12.49
C PHE A 46 -0.32 4.24 -13.75
N LYS A 47 0.67 3.55 -14.33
CA LYS A 47 1.36 4.01 -15.54
C LYS A 47 0.54 3.83 -16.83
N ARG A 48 -0.47 2.96 -16.86
CA ARG A 48 -1.32 2.82 -18.07
C ARG A 48 -2.30 4.01 -18.15
N PRO A 49 -2.50 4.63 -19.32
CA PRO A 49 -3.34 5.80 -19.47
C PRO A 49 -4.79 5.44 -19.19
N ASP A 50 -5.38 5.88 -18.10
CA ASP A 50 -6.79 5.61 -17.77
C ASP A 50 -7.34 6.77 -16.95
N ASP A 51 -8.52 7.28 -17.29
CA ASP A 51 -9.04 8.56 -16.79
C ASP A 51 -9.38 8.53 -15.29
N GLU A 52 -9.64 7.34 -14.72
CA GLU A 52 -9.97 7.16 -13.30
C GLU A 52 -8.75 6.96 -12.38
N LYS A 53 -7.57 6.67 -12.93
CA LYS A 53 -6.35 6.44 -12.13
C LYS A 53 -5.88 7.61 -11.28
N PRO A 54 -6.00 8.88 -11.71
CA PRO A 54 -5.63 10.02 -10.88
C PRO A 54 -6.45 10.14 -9.59
N PHE A 55 -7.67 9.59 -9.57
CA PHE A 55 -8.51 9.52 -8.38
C PHE A 55 -7.99 8.45 -7.42
N TRP A 56 -7.83 7.21 -7.89
CA TRP A 56 -7.32 6.10 -7.08
C TRP A 56 -5.90 6.33 -6.56
N LYS A 57 -5.05 6.99 -7.35
CA LYS A 57 -3.70 7.39 -6.91
C LYS A 57 -3.76 8.35 -5.72
N ARG A 58 -4.63 9.36 -5.79
CA ARG A 58 -4.82 10.32 -4.69
C ARG A 58 -5.38 9.66 -3.42
N ILE A 59 -6.27 8.67 -3.56
CA ILE A 59 -6.77 7.87 -2.44
C ILE A 59 -5.62 7.10 -1.79
N LEU A 60 -4.80 6.42 -2.59
CA LEU A 60 -3.66 5.64 -2.09
C LEU A 60 -2.60 6.52 -1.42
N ASP A 61 -2.24 7.65 -2.02
CA ASP A 61 -1.28 8.60 -1.45
C ASP A 61 -1.76 9.13 -0.09
N LYS A 62 -3.06 9.43 0.04
CA LYS A 62 -3.66 9.82 1.33
C LYS A 62 -3.62 8.69 2.35
N ALA A 63 -3.89 7.46 1.95
CA ALA A 63 -3.83 6.30 2.86
C ALA A 63 -2.40 6.05 3.37
N ILE A 64 -1.39 6.17 2.50
CA ILE A 64 0.03 6.07 2.88
C ILE A 64 0.39 7.21 3.84
N SER A 65 -0.01 8.44 3.54
CA SER A 65 0.23 9.60 4.40
C SER A 65 -0.39 9.39 5.79
N LEU A 66 -1.62 8.89 5.86
CA LEU A 66 -2.30 8.64 7.13
C LEU A 66 -1.58 7.55 7.93
N GLY A 67 -1.14 6.47 7.27
CA GLY A 67 -0.32 5.43 7.90
C GLY A 67 0.97 5.98 8.50
N HIS A 68 1.69 6.84 7.77
CA HIS A 68 2.87 7.52 8.30
C HIS A 68 2.56 8.44 9.48
N THR A 69 1.44 9.18 9.44
CA THR A 69 1.02 10.04 10.57
C THR A 69 0.73 9.21 11.81
N VAL A 70 -0.03 8.12 11.68
CA VAL A 70 -0.35 7.22 12.81
C VAL A 70 0.92 6.56 13.35
N LEU A 71 1.82 6.11 12.48
CA LEU A 71 3.09 5.52 12.88
C LEU A 71 3.98 6.54 13.63
N ALA A 72 4.06 7.79 13.13
CA ALA A 72 4.80 8.86 13.79
C ALA A 72 4.24 9.20 15.17
N VAL A 73 2.91 9.21 15.31
CA VAL A 73 2.24 9.40 16.60
C VAL A 73 2.57 8.26 17.56
N LEU A 74 2.48 7.00 17.12
CA LEU A 74 2.83 5.85 17.95
C LEU A 74 4.30 5.89 18.40
N VAL A 75 5.24 6.13 17.48
CA VAL A 75 6.66 6.29 17.82
C VAL A 75 6.85 7.43 18.83
N SER A 76 6.17 8.58 18.66
CA SER A 76 6.27 9.70 19.61
C SER A 76 5.73 9.39 21.01
N ILE A 77 4.77 8.46 21.13
CA ILE A 77 4.24 8.00 22.42
C ILE A 77 5.24 7.06 23.11
N PHE A 78 5.89 6.17 22.35
CA PHE A 78 6.88 5.24 22.89
C PHE A 78 8.27 5.87 23.11
N VAL A 79 8.58 6.96 22.41
CA VAL A 79 9.85 7.72 22.52
C VAL A 79 9.68 8.94 23.45
N ARG A 80 8.82 8.87 24.48
CA ARG A 80 8.94 9.80 25.61
C ARG A 80 10.11 9.38 26.50
N PRO A 81 10.99 10.32 26.88
CA PRO A 81 12.20 10.00 27.63
C PRO A 81 11.82 9.55 29.04
N SER A 82 12.39 8.42 29.44
CA SER A 82 12.73 8.10 30.82
C SER A 82 13.61 9.22 31.39
N GLN A 83 13.01 10.33 31.80
CA GLN A 83 13.60 11.21 32.81
C GLN A 83 13.04 10.78 34.16
N ILE A 84 13.61 9.69 34.68
CA ILE A 84 13.70 9.51 36.13
C ILE A 84 14.98 10.27 36.48
N THR A 85 14.78 11.52 36.91
CA THR A 85 15.83 12.35 37.50
C THR A 85 16.24 11.72 38.82
N ASP A 86 17.51 11.34 38.91
CA ASP A 86 18.27 11.27 40.16
C ASP A 86 18.11 12.61 40.90
N GLU A 87 17.40 12.60 42.04
CA GLU A 87 17.82 13.30 43.27
C GLU A 87 17.08 12.73 44.50
#